data_AF-A0A1Y2DLA7-F1
#
_entry.id   AF-A0A1Y2DLA7-F1
#
_cell.length_a   1.000
_cell.length_b   1.000
_cell.length_c   1.000
_cell.angle_alpha   90.00
_cell.angle_beta   90.00
_cell.angle_gamma   90.00
#
_symmetry.space_group_name_H-M   'P 1'
#
loop_
_entity.id
_entity.type
_entity.pdbx_description
1 polymer ?
#
loop_
_entity_poly.entity_id
_entity_poly.type
_entity_poly.pdbx_seq_one_letter_code
_entity_poly.pdbx_strand_id
1 'polypeptide(L)'
;MKFSLLATAASLAGLGLATPTPTIEKRASTYCGQWDSATTGAYIVYNNLWGEAAATSGSQCTTLTGLSGSSLVWSTSWTWAGGPYNVKSYANVVTSIASKQLSAISKLPSTWKWSYTGTSIIANVAYDLFTSSSASGNAEYEIMIWLAALGGAGPISSSGSAIATVTIEGVSWSLYKGVNGQMTVFSFVASSQQTSFSGDINSFVKYLTGNQGMPTSQYLLSAGAGTEPFTGSNAVLKTSAYSFSLS
;
A
#
# COMPACT_ATOMS: atom_id res chain seq x y z
N MET A 1 61.14 16.17 -67.74
CA MET A 1 61.25 14.79 -67.21
C MET A 1 61.34 14.85 -65.70
N LYS A 2 60.33 14.38 -64.96
CA LYS A 2 60.48 13.68 -63.67
C LYS A 2 59.13 13.16 -63.18
N PHE A 3 59.21 11.99 -62.55
CA PHE A 3 58.21 10.95 -62.34
C PHE A 3 57.10 11.28 -61.34
N SER A 4 55.98 10.56 -61.54
CA SER A 4 54.83 10.38 -60.65
C SER A 4 55.17 9.89 -59.25
N LEU A 5 54.33 10.23 -58.27
CA LEU A 5 54.01 9.37 -57.12
C LEU A 5 52.55 9.61 -56.69
N LEU A 6 51.71 8.61 -56.92
CA LEU A 6 50.41 8.45 -56.26
C LEU A 6 50.66 7.96 -54.83
N ALA A 7 50.08 8.63 -53.84
CA ALA A 7 49.98 8.12 -52.47
C ALA A 7 48.49 7.92 -52.14
N THR A 8 48.07 6.67 -52.08
CA THR A 8 46.75 6.24 -51.59
C THR A 8 46.77 6.21 -50.07
N ALA A 9 45.94 7.05 -49.43
CA ALA A 9 45.70 7.00 -48.00
C ALA A 9 44.57 6.01 -47.69
N ALA A 10 44.87 4.91 -47.02
CA ALA A 10 43.89 3.96 -46.52
C ALA A 10 43.31 4.46 -45.18
N SER A 11 42.00 4.68 -45.12
CA SER A 11 41.27 5.02 -43.91
C SER A 11 40.96 3.76 -43.09
N LEU A 12 41.55 3.63 -41.90
CA LEU A 12 41.12 2.64 -40.91
C LEU A 12 39.84 3.14 -40.22
N ALA A 13 38.70 2.48 -40.49
CA ALA A 13 37.50 2.64 -39.69
C ALA A 13 37.64 1.83 -38.39
N GLY A 14 37.79 2.52 -37.25
CA GLY A 14 37.79 1.89 -35.93
C GLY A 14 36.38 1.44 -35.54
N LEU A 15 36.19 0.13 -35.35
CA LEU A 15 34.98 -0.43 -34.74
C LEU A 15 35.00 -0.12 -33.24
N GLY A 16 34.25 0.91 -32.83
CA GLY A 16 34.00 1.19 -31.43
C GLY A 16 33.05 0.14 -30.85
N LEU A 17 33.57 -0.74 -29.98
CA LEU A 17 32.74 -1.63 -29.17
C LEU A 17 31.95 -0.78 -28.18
N ALA A 18 30.62 -0.74 -28.33
CA ALA A 18 29.73 -0.12 -27.36
C ALA A 18 29.78 -0.93 -26.05
N THR A 19 30.45 -0.42 -25.04
CA THR A 19 30.37 -0.95 -23.67
C THR A 19 28.96 -0.65 -23.14
N PRO A 20 28.18 -1.65 -22.69
CA PRO A 20 26.88 -1.38 -22.09
C PRO A 20 27.08 -0.52 -20.84
N THR A 21 26.41 0.63 -20.81
CA THR A 21 26.37 1.51 -19.63
C THR A 21 25.82 0.69 -18.45
N PRO A 22 26.49 0.66 -17.29
CA PRO A 22 25.95 0.00 -16.12
C PRO A 22 24.61 0.64 -15.78
N THR A 23 23.52 -0.14 -15.90
CA THR A 23 22.22 0.23 -15.35
C THR A 23 22.38 0.39 -13.85
N ILE A 24 22.30 1.62 -13.36
CA ILE A 24 22.23 1.89 -11.91
C ILE A 24 20.97 1.21 -11.40
N GLU A 25 21.12 0.10 -10.68
CA GLU A 25 20.03 -0.40 -9.84
C GLU A 25 19.62 0.74 -8.89
N LYS A 26 18.34 1.11 -8.92
CA LYS A 26 17.78 2.09 -7.98
C LYS A 26 18.06 1.59 -6.57
N ARG A 27 18.97 2.25 -5.84
CA ARG A 27 19.31 1.89 -4.46
C ARG A 27 18.06 2.02 -3.61
N ALA A 28 17.88 1.07 -2.69
CA ALA A 28 16.83 1.16 -1.68
C ALA A 28 16.92 2.50 -0.93
N SER A 29 15.79 3.16 -0.73
CA SER A 29 15.71 4.44 -0.03
C SER A 29 15.01 4.22 1.31
N THR A 30 15.72 4.51 2.40
CA THR A 30 15.19 4.46 3.78
C THR A 30 14.98 5.87 4.29
N TYR A 31 13.84 6.11 4.92
CA TYR A 31 13.43 7.40 5.45
C TYR A 31 12.61 7.21 6.73
N CYS A 32 12.71 8.18 7.64
CA CYS A 32 12.17 8.05 9.00
C CYS A 32 11.38 9.28 9.45
N GLY A 33 11.31 10.35 8.64
CA GLY A 33 10.52 11.53 8.95
C GLY A 33 9.03 11.25 8.91
N GLN A 34 8.26 12.06 9.64
CA GLN A 34 6.82 11.89 9.82
C GLN A 34 6.06 11.78 8.48
N TRP A 35 6.40 12.64 7.53
CA TRP A 35 5.72 12.78 6.23
C TRP A 35 6.60 12.38 5.04
N ASP A 36 7.71 11.70 5.31
CA ASP A 36 8.61 11.25 4.25
C ASP A 36 7.91 10.23 3.35
N SER A 37 8.22 10.28 2.06
CA SER A 37 7.71 9.35 1.06
C SER A 37 8.70 9.17 -0.08
N ALA A 38 8.52 8.08 -0.83
CA ALA A 38 9.27 7.81 -2.04
C ALA A 38 8.39 7.19 -3.13
N THR A 39 8.63 7.56 -4.39
CA THR A 39 7.84 7.10 -5.53
C THR A 39 8.62 6.09 -6.37
N THR A 40 7.92 5.06 -6.88
CA THR A 40 8.46 4.14 -7.89
C THR A 40 7.34 3.56 -8.76
N GLY A 41 7.48 3.64 -10.09
CA GLY A 41 6.41 3.22 -11.00
C GLY A 41 5.10 3.97 -10.69
N ALA A 42 4.01 3.21 -10.55
CA ALA A 42 2.69 3.75 -10.16
C ALA A 42 2.50 3.91 -8.64
N TYR A 43 3.52 3.66 -7.84
CA TYR A 43 3.38 3.57 -6.38
C TYR A 43 4.08 4.73 -5.67
N ILE A 44 3.41 5.27 -4.65
CA ILE A 44 4.01 6.18 -3.67
C ILE A 44 3.98 5.46 -2.33
N VAL A 45 5.13 5.33 -1.67
CA VAL A 45 5.25 4.68 -0.35
C VAL A 45 5.50 5.74 0.70
N TYR A 46 4.61 5.84 1.69
CA TYR A 46 4.66 6.84 2.74
C TYR A 46 5.15 6.23 4.06
N ASN A 47 5.84 7.03 4.87
CA ASN A 47 6.10 6.68 6.26
C ASN A 47 4.87 6.98 7.14
N ASN A 48 4.26 8.16 6.92
CA ASN A 48 2.95 8.57 7.45
C ASN A 48 2.79 8.31 8.96
N LEU A 49 3.60 8.98 9.78
CA LEU A 49 3.56 8.87 11.24
C LEU A 49 2.53 9.86 11.85
N TRP A 50 1.32 9.86 11.30
CA TRP A 50 0.28 10.84 11.62
C TRP A 50 -0.12 10.84 13.11
N GLY A 51 -0.01 9.69 13.76
CA GLY A 51 -0.41 9.46 15.16
C GLY A 51 0.77 9.40 16.12
N GLU A 52 1.99 9.74 15.71
CA GLU A 52 3.19 9.54 16.54
C GLU A 52 3.14 10.30 17.86
N ALA A 53 2.45 11.44 17.89
CA ALA A 53 2.25 12.25 19.09
C ALA A 53 1.46 11.53 20.20
N ALA A 54 0.71 10.47 19.88
CA ALA A 54 0.04 9.63 20.88
C ALA A 54 0.98 8.62 21.54
N ALA A 55 2.19 8.43 21.03
CA ALA A 55 3.19 7.58 21.64
C ALA A 55 3.90 8.30 22.80
N THR A 56 4.23 7.56 23.84
CA THR A 56 5.15 8.02 24.90
C THR A 56 6.61 7.94 24.45
N SER A 57 6.93 7.00 23.56
CA SER A 57 8.23 6.85 22.92
C SER A 57 8.10 5.93 21.70
N GLY A 58 9.07 6.02 20.80
CA GLY A 58 9.17 5.14 19.65
C GLY A 58 9.75 5.84 18.43
N SER A 59 9.90 5.08 17.37
CA SER A 59 10.33 5.55 16.06
C SER A 59 9.92 4.56 14.98
N GLN A 60 9.90 5.04 13.74
CA GLN A 60 9.58 4.23 12.58
C GLN A 60 10.32 4.71 11.34
N CYS A 61 10.91 3.77 10.62
CA CYS A 61 11.56 4.01 9.34
C CYS A 61 10.96 3.09 8.27
N THR A 62 10.73 3.65 7.09
CA THR A 62 10.21 2.94 5.93
C THR A 62 11.30 2.86 4.86
N THR A 63 11.42 1.70 4.22
CA THR A 63 12.39 1.42 3.17
C THR A 63 11.69 0.99 1.90
N LEU A 64 11.79 1.83 0.86
CA LEU A 64 11.39 1.46 -0.48
C LEU A 64 12.56 0.76 -1.17
N THR A 65 12.40 -0.55 -1.45
CA THR A 65 13.42 -1.31 -2.19
C THR A 65 13.31 -1.06 -3.68
N GLY A 66 12.09 -1.05 -4.22
CA GLY A 66 11.83 -0.81 -5.64
C GLY A 66 10.82 -1.79 -6.22
N LEU A 67 10.99 -2.12 -7.50
CA LEU A 67 10.19 -3.12 -8.19
C LEU A 67 11.01 -4.39 -8.42
N SER A 68 10.41 -5.55 -8.19
CA SER A 68 10.89 -6.85 -8.67
C SER A 68 9.91 -7.34 -9.73
N GLY A 69 10.30 -7.26 -11.01
CA GLY A 69 9.33 -7.36 -12.11
C GLY A 69 8.29 -6.24 -12.03
N SER A 70 7.01 -6.60 -12.00
CA SER A 70 5.89 -5.66 -11.84
C SER A 70 5.44 -5.47 -10.38
N SER A 71 6.07 -6.16 -9.43
CA SER A 71 5.68 -6.14 -8.01
C SER A 71 6.53 -5.17 -7.21
N LEU A 72 5.88 -4.34 -6.41
CA LEU A 72 6.51 -3.46 -5.44
C LEU A 72 7.09 -4.25 -4.26
N VAL A 73 8.30 -3.89 -3.85
CA VAL A 73 9.00 -4.42 -2.68
C VAL A 73 9.36 -3.28 -1.74
N TRP A 74 8.92 -3.38 -0.49
CA TRP A 74 9.14 -2.37 0.53
C TRP A 74 9.01 -2.98 1.94
N SER A 75 9.47 -2.24 2.94
CA SER A 75 9.32 -2.64 4.35
C SER A 75 9.19 -1.42 5.25
N THR A 76 8.63 -1.61 6.43
CA THR A 76 8.68 -0.62 7.50
C THR A 76 9.09 -1.30 8.80
N SER A 77 9.97 -0.64 9.55
CA SER A 77 10.48 -1.09 10.84
C SER A 77 10.16 -0.07 11.91
N TRP A 78 9.63 -0.50 13.05
CA TRP A 78 9.18 0.41 14.09
C TRP A 78 9.28 -0.18 15.50
N THR A 79 9.24 0.72 16.47
CA THR A 79 8.98 0.45 17.87
C THR A 79 8.10 1.57 18.38
N TRP A 80 6.98 1.23 19.04
CA TRP A 80 6.02 2.20 19.57
C TRP A 80 5.54 1.77 20.95
N ALA A 81 5.51 2.73 21.88
CA ALA A 81 5.04 2.52 23.25
C ALA A 81 4.11 3.65 23.71
N GLY A 82 3.18 3.33 24.62
CA GLY A 82 2.16 4.26 25.10
C GLY A 82 1.01 4.48 24.11
N GLY A 83 -0.07 5.12 24.57
CA GLY A 83 -1.31 5.28 23.79
C GLY A 83 -1.82 3.94 23.22
N PRO A 84 -2.10 2.92 24.05
CA PRO A 84 -2.34 1.55 23.59
C PRO A 84 -3.55 1.39 22.66
N TYR A 85 -4.45 2.38 22.63
CA TYR A 85 -5.66 2.40 21.80
C TYR A 85 -5.55 3.40 20.63
N ASN A 86 -4.39 4.01 20.42
CA ASN A 86 -4.15 5.00 19.38
C ASN A 86 -3.20 4.43 18.34
N VAL A 87 -3.61 4.43 17.07
CA VAL A 87 -2.71 4.17 15.94
C VAL A 87 -1.61 5.23 15.91
N LYS A 88 -0.36 4.82 15.66
CA LYS A 88 0.80 5.74 15.60
C LYS A 88 1.16 6.17 14.18
N SER A 89 0.87 5.34 13.20
CA SER A 89 1.22 5.60 11.81
C SER A 89 0.35 4.77 10.88
N TYR A 90 0.41 5.08 9.59
CA TYR A 90 -0.04 4.17 8.55
C TYR A 90 0.97 4.19 7.42
N ALA A 91 2.13 3.55 7.64
CA ALA A 91 3.10 3.37 6.56
C ALA A 91 2.47 2.48 5.50
N ASN A 92 2.29 3.03 4.31
CA ASN A 92 1.48 2.43 3.28
C ASN A 92 1.99 2.76 1.87
N VAL A 93 1.65 1.90 0.93
CA VAL A 93 1.70 2.21 -0.48
C VAL A 93 0.35 2.78 -0.91
N VAL A 94 0.35 3.87 -1.68
CA VAL A 94 -0.78 4.34 -2.48
C VAL A 94 -0.47 4.07 -3.95
N THR A 95 -1.46 3.55 -4.68
CA THR A 95 -1.32 3.31 -6.12
C THR A 95 -1.96 4.46 -6.89
N SER A 96 -1.21 5.06 -7.81
CA SER A 96 -1.71 6.08 -8.72
C SER A 96 -2.72 5.44 -9.69
N ILE A 97 -3.97 5.83 -9.55
CA ILE A 97 -5.10 5.34 -10.35
C ILE A 97 -5.91 6.53 -10.84
N ALA A 98 -6.59 6.36 -11.98
CA ALA A 98 -7.54 7.37 -12.45
C ALA A 98 -8.74 7.42 -11.49
N SER A 99 -9.21 8.63 -11.17
CA SER A 99 -10.46 8.78 -10.43
C SER A 99 -11.63 8.29 -11.28
N LYS A 100 -12.39 7.32 -10.75
CA LYS A 100 -13.58 6.76 -11.37
C LYS A 100 -14.68 6.61 -10.34
N GLN A 101 -15.93 6.74 -10.78
CA GLN A 101 -17.07 6.31 -9.98
C GLN A 101 -17.03 4.79 -9.78
N LEU A 102 -17.49 4.31 -8.64
CA LEU A 102 -17.50 2.88 -8.32
C LEU A 102 -18.32 2.08 -9.35
N SER A 103 -19.41 2.65 -9.87
CA SER A 103 -20.21 2.07 -10.95
C SER A 103 -19.44 1.84 -12.26
N ALA A 104 -18.36 2.59 -12.49
CA ALA A 104 -17.53 2.50 -13.69
C ALA A 104 -16.26 1.65 -13.51
N ILE A 105 -16.03 1.10 -12.30
CA ILE A 105 -14.88 0.25 -12.01
C ILE A 105 -15.26 -1.20 -12.28
N SER A 106 -14.58 -1.83 -13.24
CA SER A 106 -14.82 -3.24 -13.54
C SER A 106 -14.10 -4.12 -12.52
N LYS A 107 -12.79 -3.88 -12.33
CA LYS A 107 -11.94 -4.61 -11.39
C LYS A 107 -10.88 -3.72 -10.73
N LEU A 108 -10.49 -4.12 -9.52
CA LEU A 108 -9.34 -3.62 -8.77
C LEU A 108 -8.45 -4.82 -8.37
N PRO A 109 -7.81 -5.51 -9.34
CA PRO A 109 -7.01 -6.68 -9.02
C PRO A 109 -5.81 -6.29 -8.16
N SER A 110 -5.57 -7.05 -7.09
CA SER A 110 -4.42 -6.88 -6.23
C SER A 110 -3.78 -8.19 -5.85
N THR A 111 -2.48 -8.15 -5.59
CA THR A 111 -1.73 -9.23 -4.94
C THR A 111 -0.85 -8.60 -3.88
N TRP A 112 -0.83 -9.19 -2.69
CA TRP A 112 0.02 -8.74 -1.60
C TRP A 112 0.56 -9.92 -0.80
N LYS A 113 1.88 -10.04 -0.79
CA LYS A 113 2.66 -11.00 0.00
C LYS A 113 3.51 -10.25 1.01
N TRP A 114 3.32 -10.58 2.28
CA TRP A 114 3.99 -9.90 3.38
C TRP A 114 4.35 -10.85 4.53
N SER A 115 5.24 -10.39 5.39
CA SER A 115 5.61 -11.04 6.64
C SER A 115 5.81 -9.99 7.73
N TYR A 116 5.64 -10.38 8.99
CA TYR A 116 5.79 -9.48 10.13
C TYR A 116 6.56 -10.19 11.24
N THR A 117 7.62 -9.55 11.73
CA THR A 117 8.42 -10.04 12.86
C THR A 117 8.49 -8.97 13.94
N GLY A 118 8.73 -9.36 15.19
CA GLY A 118 8.94 -8.44 16.32
C GLY A 118 8.33 -9.01 17.60
N THR A 119 8.28 -8.19 18.65
CA THR A 119 7.81 -8.60 19.97
C THR A 119 6.62 -7.77 20.42
N SER A 120 5.60 -8.42 20.97
CA SER A 120 4.37 -7.80 21.49
C SER A 120 3.70 -6.84 20.50
N ILE A 121 3.60 -7.26 19.24
CA ILE A 121 3.03 -6.45 18.17
C ILE A 121 1.51 -6.37 18.32
N ILE A 122 1.00 -5.16 18.49
CA ILE A 122 -0.41 -4.81 18.31
C ILE A 122 -0.47 -3.92 17.07
N ALA A 123 -0.93 -4.48 15.95
CA ALA A 123 -1.02 -3.80 14.67
C ALA A 123 -2.01 -4.50 13.74
N ASN A 124 -2.50 -3.80 12.73
CA ASN A 124 -3.15 -4.45 11.59
C ASN A 124 -2.21 -4.57 10.39
N VAL A 125 -2.64 -5.33 9.38
CA VAL A 125 -2.11 -5.25 8.01
C VAL A 125 -3.31 -5.15 7.09
N ALA A 126 -3.47 -4.03 6.39
CA ALA A 126 -4.74 -3.69 5.75
C ALA A 126 -4.57 -3.02 4.40
N TYR A 127 -5.52 -3.28 3.50
CA TYR A 127 -5.85 -2.32 2.44
C TYR A 127 -6.70 -1.21 3.01
N ASP A 128 -6.61 -0.04 2.40
CA ASP A 128 -7.39 1.14 2.77
C ASP A 128 -7.78 1.94 1.53
N LEU A 129 -9.06 2.26 1.40
CA LEU A 129 -9.66 2.92 0.26
C LEU A 129 -10.57 4.04 0.74
N PHE A 130 -10.50 5.19 0.10
CA PHE A 130 -11.35 6.34 0.41
C PHE A 130 -12.24 6.69 -0.78
N THR A 131 -13.50 7.03 -0.50
CA THR A 131 -14.45 7.47 -1.52
C THR A 131 -15.16 8.77 -1.15
N SER A 132 -15.64 9.49 -2.15
CA SER A 132 -16.35 10.77 -2.01
C SER A 132 -17.45 10.92 -3.06
N SER A 133 -18.47 11.73 -2.79
CA SER A 133 -19.49 12.09 -3.78
C SER A 133 -18.96 12.88 -4.98
N SER A 134 -17.74 13.42 -4.89
CA SER A 134 -17.04 14.10 -5.98
C SER A 134 -15.57 13.65 -6.09
N ALA A 135 -15.02 13.71 -7.31
CA ALA A 135 -13.67 13.25 -7.62
C ALA A 135 -12.54 13.98 -6.86
N SER A 136 -12.82 15.15 -6.30
CA SER A 136 -11.87 15.98 -5.54
C SER A 136 -12.41 16.40 -4.16
N GLY A 137 -13.48 15.74 -3.70
CA GLY A 137 -14.10 16.04 -2.41
C GLY A 137 -13.38 15.40 -1.24
N ASN A 138 -13.81 15.77 -0.03
CA ASN A 138 -13.37 15.09 1.19
C ASN A 138 -13.93 13.67 1.25
N ALA A 139 -13.18 12.75 1.86
CA ALA A 139 -13.64 11.39 2.05
C ALA A 139 -14.95 11.33 2.86
N GLU A 140 -15.89 10.53 2.39
CA GLU A 140 -17.19 10.24 3.00
C GLU A 140 -17.27 8.79 3.50
N TYR A 141 -16.56 7.88 2.81
CA TYR A 141 -16.43 6.49 3.20
C TYR A 141 -14.97 6.07 3.21
N GLU A 142 -14.64 5.24 4.17
CA GLU A 142 -13.36 4.53 4.30
C GLU A 142 -13.66 3.03 4.29
N ILE A 143 -12.95 2.29 3.44
CA ILE A 143 -13.10 0.84 3.29
C ILE A 143 -11.77 0.19 3.58
N MET A 144 -11.68 -0.45 4.74
CA MET A 144 -10.50 -1.18 5.14
C MET A 144 -10.70 -2.69 4.96
N ILE A 145 -9.65 -3.37 4.49
CA ILE A 145 -9.64 -4.83 4.33
C ILE A 145 -8.41 -5.35 5.06
N TRP A 146 -8.61 -5.80 6.30
CA TRP A 146 -7.56 -6.22 7.22
C TRP A 146 -7.20 -7.68 6.96
N LEU A 147 -6.07 -7.89 6.30
CA LEU A 147 -5.46 -9.20 6.10
C LEU A 147 -4.98 -9.81 7.43
N ALA A 148 -4.70 -8.98 8.44
CA ALA A 148 -4.36 -9.42 9.78
C ALA A 148 -4.79 -8.42 10.85
N ALA A 149 -5.18 -8.97 12.00
CA ALA A 149 -5.34 -8.26 13.27
C ALA A 149 -4.41 -8.91 14.30
N LEU A 150 -3.27 -8.27 14.59
CA LEU A 150 -2.22 -8.81 15.45
C LEU A 150 -2.38 -8.28 16.88
N GLY A 151 -2.13 -9.14 17.88
CA GLY A 151 -2.02 -8.73 19.28
C GLY A 151 -3.27 -8.10 19.89
N GLY A 152 -4.45 -8.32 19.30
CA GLY A 152 -5.71 -7.74 19.77
C GLY A 152 -6.08 -6.39 19.14
N ALA A 153 -5.41 -5.97 18.07
CA ALA A 153 -5.84 -4.82 17.26
C ALA A 153 -7.29 -4.99 16.80
N GLY A 154 -8.12 -3.96 16.96
CA GLY A 154 -9.54 -3.98 16.62
C GLY A 154 -9.91 -2.86 15.65
N PRO A 155 -10.85 -3.10 14.70
CA PRO A 155 -11.31 -2.07 13.77
C PRO A 155 -12.24 -1.07 14.44
N ILE A 156 -12.47 0.06 13.77
CA ILE A 156 -13.52 1.01 14.15
C ILE A 156 -14.88 0.31 14.06
N SER A 157 -15.63 0.31 15.18
CA SER A 157 -16.96 -0.28 15.25
C SER A 157 -17.84 0.49 16.23
N SER A 158 -19.04 0.89 15.79
CA SER A 158 -20.00 1.56 16.66
C SER A 158 -20.61 0.62 17.71
N SER A 159 -20.72 -0.68 17.42
CA SER A 159 -21.31 -1.67 18.32
C SER A 159 -20.28 -2.51 19.07
N GLY A 160 -19.00 -2.44 18.67
CA GLY A 160 -17.95 -3.35 19.12
C GLY A 160 -18.09 -4.79 18.57
N SER A 161 -19.10 -5.07 17.74
CA SER A 161 -19.38 -6.39 17.17
C SER A 161 -19.41 -6.34 15.64
N ALA A 162 -19.18 -7.48 14.99
CA ALA A 162 -19.35 -7.59 13.55
C ALA A 162 -20.83 -7.44 13.17
N ILE A 163 -21.11 -6.68 12.12
CA ILE A 163 -22.46 -6.51 11.56
C ILE A 163 -22.81 -7.62 10.56
N ALA A 164 -21.80 -8.31 10.03
CA ALA A 164 -21.97 -9.47 9.16
C ALA A 164 -20.71 -10.35 9.16
N THR A 165 -20.86 -11.60 8.74
CA THR A 165 -19.74 -12.47 8.34
C THR A 165 -19.96 -12.88 6.89
N VAL A 166 -18.96 -12.66 6.04
CA VAL A 166 -19.06 -12.79 4.58
C VAL A 166 -17.89 -13.59 4.03
N THR A 167 -18.07 -14.23 2.88
CA THR A 167 -16.98 -14.85 2.13
C THR A 167 -16.76 -14.09 0.83
N ILE A 168 -15.57 -13.49 0.67
CA ILE A 168 -15.20 -12.66 -0.48
C ILE A 168 -13.79 -13.07 -0.91
N GLU A 169 -13.58 -13.27 -2.21
CA GLU A 169 -12.31 -13.75 -2.79
C GLU A 169 -11.77 -15.02 -2.09
N GLY A 170 -12.67 -15.93 -1.68
CA GLY A 170 -12.31 -17.20 -1.02
C GLY A 170 -11.89 -17.10 0.45
N VAL A 171 -11.95 -15.92 1.05
CA VAL A 171 -11.61 -15.69 2.47
C VAL A 171 -12.87 -15.32 3.25
N SER A 172 -12.96 -15.79 4.51
CA SER A 172 -14.03 -15.38 5.44
C SER A 172 -13.64 -14.10 6.17
N TRP A 173 -14.56 -13.13 6.19
CA TRP A 173 -14.36 -11.79 6.75
C TRP A 173 -15.48 -11.45 7.73
N SER A 174 -15.11 -10.96 8.90
CA SER A 174 -16.03 -10.27 9.80
C SER A 174 -16.09 -8.79 9.40
N LEU A 175 -17.27 -8.32 9.01
CA LEU A 175 -17.48 -6.93 8.63
C LEU A 175 -17.89 -6.11 9.85
N TYR A 176 -17.17 -5.01 10.08
CA TYR A 176 -17.47 -4.01 11.10
C TYR A 176 -17.86 -2.69 10.43
N LYS A 177 -18.62 -1.88 11.17
CA LYS A 177 -19.05 -0.55 10.74
C LYS A 177 -18.95 0.42 11.89
N GLY A 178 -18.37 1.59 11.64
CA GLY A 178 -18.39 2.70 12.58
C GLY A 178 -18.19 4.04 11.90
N VAL A 179 -17.82 5.06 12.69
CA VAL A 179 -17.70 6.44 12.25
C VAL A 179 -16.35 7.00 12.70
N ASN A 180 -15.67 7.73 11.82
CA ASN A 180 -14.45 8.47 12.11
C ASN A 180 -14.55 9.88 11.51
N GLY A 181 -14.78 10.89 12.37
CA GLY A 181 -15.13 12.22 11.91
C GLY A 181 -16.41 12.21 11.06
N GLN A 182 -16.31 12.67 9.81
CA GLN A 182 -17.41 12.64 8.85
C GLN A 182 -17.56 11.31 8.08
N MET A 183 -16.57 10.42 8.20
CA MET A 183 -16.51 9.20 7.39
C MET A 183 -17.31 8.07 8.03
N THR A 184 -18.04 7.32 7.20
CA THR A 184 -18.48 5.97 7.56
C THR A 184 -17.36 4.99 7.24
N VAL A 185 -16.87 4.27 8.25
CA VAL A 185 -15.79 3.30 8.11
C VAL A 185 -16.37 1.90 8.06
N PHE A 186 -16.03 1.16 7.01
CA PHE A 186 -16.29 -0.27 6.90
C PHE A 186 -14.97 -1.02 6.98
N SER A 187 -14.87 -2.00 7.88
CA SER A 187 -13.65 -2.80 8.03
C SER A 187 -13.98 -4.28 7.89
N PHE A 188 -13.45 -4.91 6.84
CA PHE A 188 -13.46 -6.36 6.69
C PHE A 188 -12.24 -6.94 7.37
N VAL A 189 -12.42 -7.71 8.44
CA VAL A 189 -11.32 -8.36 9.16
C VAL A 189 -11.30 -9.85 8.83
N ALA A 190 -10.20 -10.33 8.26
CA ALA A 190 -10.06 -11.73 7.93
C ALA A 190 -10.15 -12.60 9.19
N SER A 191 -10.96 -13.66 9.14
CA SER A 191 -11.11 -14.59 10.28
C SER A 191 -9.83 -15.38 10.59
N SER A 192 -8.88 -15.41 9.64
CA SER A 192 -7.53 -15.93 9.83
C SER A 192 -6.52 -15.06 9.09
N GLN A 193 -5.29 -14.94 9.62
CA GLN A 193 -4.25 -14.11 9.05
C GLN A 193 -3.89 -14.53 7.61
N GLN A 194 -3.93 -13.56 6.69
CA GLN A 194 -3.63 -13.73 5.26
C GLN A 194 -2.27 -13.09 4.94
N THR A 195 -1.17 -13.84 5.03
CA THR A 195 0.18 -13.37 4.66
C THR A 195 0.42 -13.33 3.15
N SER A 196 -0.46 -13.95 2.36
CA SER A 196 -0.47 -13.92 0.91
C SER A 196 -1.93 -13.83 0.43
N PHE A 197 -2.32 -12.67 -0.08
CA PHE A 197 -3.63 -12.43 -0.65
C PHE A 197 -3.52 -12.11 -2.15
N SER A 198 -4.44 -12.63 -2.95
CA SER A 198 -4.58 -12.30 -4.37
C SER A 198 -6.07 -12.39 -4.74
N GLY A 199 -6.61 -11.30 -5.27
CA GLY A 199 -8.04 -11.19 -5.55
C GLY A 199 -8.44 -9.83 -6.11
N ASP A 200 -9.73 -9.68 -6.39
CA ASP A 200 -10.32 -8.41 -6.81
C ASP A 200 -10.83 -7.60 -5.60
N ILE A 201 -10.18 -6.47 -5.31
CA ILE A 201 -10.58 -5.57 -4.23
C ILE A 201 -11.98 -4.96 -4.50
N ASN A 202 -12.40 -4.88 -5.77
CA ASN A 202 -13.71 -4.39 -6.14
C ASN A 202 -14.85 -5.30 -5.64
N SER A 203 -14.57 -6.57 -5.30
CA SER A 203 -15.57 -7.47 -4.72
C SER A 203 -16.06 -7.00 -3.35
N PHE A 204 -15.18 -6.39 -2.54
CA PHE A 204 -15.55 -5.78 -1.25
C PHE A 204 -16.42 -4.54 -1.44
N VAL A 205 -16.04 -3.68 -2.40
CA VAL A 205 -16.81 -2.49 -2.77
C VAL A 205 -18.21 -2.87 -3.26
N LYS A 206 -18.32 -3.88 -4.13
CA LYS A 206 -19.60 -4.41 -4.62
C LYS A 206 -20.47 -4.97 -3.50
N TYR A 207 -19.89 -5.64 -2.51
CA TYR A 207 -20.63 -6.07 -1.34
C TYR A 207 -21.21 -4.86 -0.58
N LEU A 208 -20.41 -3.81 -0.34
CA LEU A 208 -20.90 -2.63 0.39
C LEU A 208 -21.99 -1.89 -0.37
N THR A 209 -21.86 -1.75 -1.69
CA THR A 209 -22.88 -1.07 -2.50
C THR A 209 -24.16 -1.88 -2.67
N GLY A 210 -24.06 -3.23 -2.68
CA GLY A 210 -25.21 -4.13 -2.76
C GLY A 210 -25.92 -4.35 -1.42
N ASN A 211 -25.21 -4.34 -0.30
CA ASN A 211 -25.72 -4.82 0.99
C ASN A 211 -25.67 -3.81 2.13
N GLN A 212 -24.88 -2.74 2.04
CA GLN A 212 -24.64 -1.80 3.14
C GLN A 212 -25.04 -0.36 2.82
N GLY A 213 -25.72 -0.14 1.70
CA GLY A 213 -26.28 1.16 1.31
C GLY A 213 -25.23 2.17 0.83
N MET A 214 -24.00 1.74 0.54
CA MET A 214 -22.97 2.61 -0.01
C MET A 214 -23.32 3.01 -1.46
N PRO A 215 -23.37 4.30 -1.83
CA PRO A 215 -23.78 4.70 -3.17
C PRO A 215 -22.76 4.31 -4.25
N THR A 216 -23.21 3.70 -5.34
CA THR A 216 -22.34 3.36 -6.49
C THR A 216 -21.83 4.60 -7.25
N SER A 217 -22.42 5.78 -6.99
CA SER A 217 -22.03 7.07 -7.58
C SER A 217 -20.80 7.70 -6.92
N GLN A 218 -20.34 7.16 -5.79
CA GLN A 218 -19.11 7.58 -5.13
C GLN A 218 -17.92 7.45 -6.09
N TYR A 219 -16.96 8.35 -5.98
CA TYR A 219 -15.66 8.30 -6.67
C TYR A 219 -14.63 7.64 -5.76
N LEU A 220 -13.86 6.70 -6.30
CA LEU A 220 -12.67 6.20 -5.63
C LEU A 220 -11.58 7.28 -5.67
N LEU A 221 -11.21 7.80 -4.51
CA LEU A 221 -10.21 8.86 -4.38
C LEU A 221 -8.80 8.30 -4.28
N SER A 222 -8.63 7.27 -3.46
CA SER A 222 -7.35 6.63 -3.20
C SER A 222 -7.54 5.17 -2.84
N ALA A 223 -6.54 4.36 -3.16
CA ALA A 223 -6.46 2.96 -2.77
C ALA A 223 -5.00 2.62 -2.46
N GLY A 224 -4.81 1.94 -1.33
CA GLY A 224 -3.49 1.60 -0.84
C GLY A 224 -3.49 0.42 0.11
N ALA A 225 -2.31 0.09 0.62
CA ALA A 225 -2.10 -0.99 1.56
C ALA A 225 -0.92 -0.72 2.49
N GLY A 226 -1.05 -1.05 3.77
CA GLY A 226 -0.06 -0.75 4.79
C GLY A 226 -0.32 -1.41 6.13
N THR A 227 0.25 -0.84 7.19
CA THR A 227 0.06 -1.31 8.57
C THR A 227 -0.16 -0.15 9.51
N GLU A 228 -1.12 -0.30 10.40
CA GLU A 228 -1.38 0.61 11.52
C GLU A 228 -0.87 -0.02 12.82
N PRO A 229 0.30 0.40 13.32
CA PRO A 229 0.80 -0.06 14.61
C PRO A 229 0.20 0.75 15.77
N PHE A 230 -0.14 0.04 16.85
CA PHE A 230 -0.52 0.61 18.14
C PHE A 230 0.69 0.62 19.08
N THR A 231 1.21 -0.58 19.39
CA THR A 231 2.36 -0.80 20.26
C THR A 231 3.13 -2.05 19.83
N GLY A 232 4.40 -2.14 20.23
CA GLY A 232 5.28 -3.25 19.88
C GLY A 232 6.74 -2.80 19.74
N SER A 233 7.65 -3.76 19.67
CA SER A 233 9.09 -3.49 19.63
C SER A 233 9.81 -4.35 18.61
N ASN A 234 10.86 -3.78 18.01
CA ASN A 234 11.68 -4.41 16.96
C ASN A 234 10.81 -5.00 15.84
N ALA A 235 9.72 -4.29 15.54
CA ALA A 235 8.70 -4.77 14.63
C ALA A 235 9.12 -4.46 13.19
N VAL A 236 8.95 -5.40 12.27
CA VAL A 236 9.28 -5.24 10.85
C VAL A 236 8.18 -5.86 10.02
N LEU A 237 7.41 -5.04 9.30
CA LEU A 237 6.59 -5.49 8.18
C LEU A 237 7.47 -5.50 6.92
N LYS A 238 7.55 -6.65 6.25
CA LYS A 238 8.21 -6.78 4.96
C LYS A 238 7.21 -7.22 3.89
N THR A 239 7.03 -6.38 2.88
CA THR A 239 6.26 -6.67 1.68
C THR A 239 7.21 -7.19 0.59
N SER A 240 7.13 -8.49 0.30
CA SER A 240 7.95 -9.12 -0.74
C SER A 240 7.37 -8.98 -2.14
N ALA A 241 6.06 -8.75 -2.25
CA ALA A 241 5.40 -8.42 -3.50
C ALA A 241 4.08 -7.70 -3.21
N TYR A 242 3.88 -6.53 -3.81
CA TYR A 242 2.61 -5.84 -3.87
C TYR A 242 2.31 -5.40 -5.30
N SER A 243 1.08 -5.59 -5.73
CA SER A 243 0.56 -4.99 -6.96
C SER A 243 -0.90 -4.60 -6.77
N PHE A 244 -1.29 -3.51 -7.41
CA PHE A 244 -2.67 -3.06 -7.48
C PHE A 244 -2.85 -2.34 -8.81
N SER A 245 -3.98 -2.53 -9.47
CA SER A 245 -4.32 -1.75 -10.65
C SER A 245 -5.82 -1.49 -10.71
N LEU A 246 -6.19 -0.53 -11.57
CA LEU A 246 -7.57 -0.22 -11.88
C LEU A 246 -7.83 -0.57 -13.35
N SER A 247 -8.91 -1.31 -13.61
CA SER A 247 -9.46 -1.54 -14.96
C SER A 247 -10.93 -1.19 -14.99
#